data_AF-A0A7C6X9K1-F1
#
_entry.id   AF-A0A7C6X9K1-F1
#
_cell.length_a   1.000
_cell.length_b   1.000
_cell.length_c   1.000
_cell.angle_alpha   90.00
_cell.angle_beta   90.00
_cell.angle_gamma   90.00
#
_symmetry.space_group_name_H-M   'P 1'
#
loop_
_entity.id
_entity.type
_entity.pdbx_description
1 polymer ?
#
loop_
_entity_poly.entity_id
_entity_poly.type
_entity_poly.pdbx_seq_one_letter_code
_entity_poly.pdbx_strand_id
1 'polypeptide(L)'
;MTPKRLISFLLAAIMVLALWPSAVLADDLVPYLDENGAEQSVSRSVLTVIGEGQVPPALSGGWYLLTGTVTVDRTLPVTGQAHLILEDGSMLDVRGENNKAGVQVTSGAGLTLYAQSEGEDMGRLSALGGVDGAGIGGGKSQAAGNITINGGSIRAEGKGTFTFGGGAGIGGGRVGNGGQTVINGGQVTAIGGLYGAGIGGGDTGSGGIIIINGGQVTAVGGGEAHNGGGAGIGGGWLRPGGNITINGGDVDAEGGEYAAGIGGGTEADGGVIAIHGGTITARGKDGLYKEAGAGIGGGGEGGGGSLLITGGQVRAQGGGEAPGAGPGAEGEAGTVRIEPAEGLRIQLRASNTSGSPDFEQTVTYPAAYSYSGGYSFFEL
;
A
#
# COMPACT_ATOMS: atom_id res chain seq x y z
N MET A 1 -63.10 39.81 27.67
CA MET A 1 -61.63 39.95 27.71
C MET A 1 -61.30 41.34 27.17
N THR A 2 -60.63 42.21 27.93
CA THR A 2 -60.37 43.60 27.46
C THR A 2 -59.37 43.59 26.30
N PRO A 3 -59.46 44.51 25.32
CA PRO A 3 -58.59 44.53 24.14
C PRO A 3 -57.09 44.59 24.49
N LYS A 4 -56.74 45.17 25.65
CA LYS A 4 -55.36 45.17 26.18
C LYS A 4 -54.86 43.79 26.62
N ARG A 5 -55.74 42.90 27.09
CA ARG A 5 -55.38 41.52 27.48
C ARG A 5 -55.26 40.59 26.27
N LEU A 6 -55.96 40.89 25.17
CA LEU A 6 -55.87 40.12 23.93
C LEU A 6 -54.53 40.37 23.21
N ILE A 7 -54.07 41.64 23.18
CA ILE A 7 -52.80 42.03 22.55
C ILE A 7 -51.59 41.48 23.33
N SER A 8 -51.65 41.45 24.67
CA SER A 8 -50.61 40.86 25.51
C SER A 8 -50.47 39.35 25.30
N PHE A 9 -51.58 38.63 25.10
CA PHE A 9 -51.53 37.19 24.76
C PHE A 9 -51.02 36.95 23.34
N LEU A 10 -51.36 37.81 22.37
CA LEU A 10 -50.89 37.70 20.99
C LEU A 10 -49.37 37.95 20.87
N LEU A 11 -48.84 38.94 21.59
CA LEU A 11 -47.40 39.24 21.63
C LEU A 11 -46.59 38.14 22.34
N ALA A 12 -47.12 37.56 23.43
CA ALA A 12 -46.49 36.43 24.10
C ALA A 12 -46.47 35.17 23.21
N ALA A 13 -47.54 34.91 22.46
CA ALA A 13 -47.58 33.79 21.51
C ALA A 13 -46.60 33.96 20.33
N ILE A 14 -46.41 35.19 19.83
CA ILE A 14 -45.45 35.50 18.76
C ILE A 14 -44.00 35.41 19.26
N MET A 15 -43.69 35.84 20.49
CA MET A 15 -42.35 35.65 21.08
C MET A 15 -42.01 34.18 21.36
N VAL A 16 -42.99 33.35 21.70
CA VAL A 16 -42.78 31.90 21.89
C VAL A 16 -42.61 31.17 20.56
N LEU A 17 -43.24 31.63 19.47
CA LEU A 17 -43.02 31.12 18.11
C LEU A 17 -41.68 31.59 17.50
N ALA A 18 -41.18 32.77 17.89
CA ALA A 18 -39.86 33.26 17.48
C ALA A 18 -38.69 32.63 18.26
N LEU A 19 -38.98 31.85 19.30
CA LEU A 19 -38.03 31.05 20.08
C LEU A 19 -38.04 29.57 19.69
N TRP A 20 -38.72 29.20 18.60
CA TRP A 20 -38.46 27.91 18.00
C TRP A 20 -37.01 27.94 17.51
N PRO A 21 -36.14 27.04 17.98
CA PRO A 21 -34.89 26.84 17.27
C PRO A 21 -35.32 26.58 15.84
N SER A 22 -34.88 27.44 14.91
CA SER A 22 -34.85 27.02 13.52
C SER A 22 -34.14 25.68 13.59
N ALA A 23 -34.84 24.60 13.27
CA ALA A 23 -34.16 23.35 13.03
C ALA A 23 -33.22 23.69 11.88
N VAL A 24 -31.96 23.97 12.24
CA VAL A 24 -30.85 23.82 11.33
C VAL A 24 -31.05 22.38 10.90
N LEU A 25 -31.57 22.19 9.68
CA LEU A 25 -31.49 20.88 9.05
C LEU A 25 -30.01 20.56 9.18
N ALA A 26 -29.67 19.60 10.03
CA ALA A 26 -28.31 19.11 10.10
C ALA A 26 -27.97 18.84 8.64
N ASP A 27 -26.96 19.54 8.10
CA ASP A 27 -26.44 19.14 6.81
C ASP A 27 -26.20 17.64 6.93
N ASP A 28 -26.77 16.87 6.01
CA ASP A 28 -26.62 15.43 5.99
C ASP A 28 -25.15 15.17 5.63
N LEU A 29 -24.32 15.15 6.65
CA LEU A 29 -22.87 15.11 6.56
C LEU A 29 -22.42 13.66 6.72
N VAL A 30 -21.49 13.27 5.86
CA VAL A 30 -20.86 11.96 5.89
C VAL A 30 -19.44 12.13 6.42
N PRO A 31 -19.12 11.59 7.60
CA PRO A 31 -17.79 11.70 8.17
C PRO A 31 -16.80 10.81 7.41
N TYR A 32 -15.52 11.20 7.45
CA TYR A 32 -14.39 10.41 6.98
C TYR A 32 -13.10 10.82 7.70
N LEU A 33 -12.12 9.93 7.77
CA LEU A 33 -10.78 10.24 8.28
C LEU A 33 -9.86 10.69 7.15
N ASP A 34 -9.27 11.88 7.24
CA ASP A 34 -8.33 12.40 6.26
C ASP A 34 -6.93 11.75 6.35
N GLU A 35 -5.97 12.22 5.55
CA GLU A 35 -4.60 11.70 5.52
C GLU A 35 -3.85 11.82 6.86
N ASN A 36 -4.31 12.65 7.79
CA ASN A 36 -3.73 12.82 9.13
C ASN A 36 -4.51 12.04 10.20
N GLY A 37 -5.52 11.26 9.80
CA GLY A 37 -6.45 10.58 10.72
C GLY A 37 -7.43 11.54 11.41
N ALA A 38 -7.56 12.78 10.92
CA ALA A 38 -8.51 13.73 11.48
C ALA A 38 -9.90 13.53 10.86
N GLU A 39 -10.93 13.57 11.69
CA GLU A 39 -12.31 13.50 11.22
C GLU A 39 -12.65 14.78 10.44
N GLN A 40 -13.11 14.57 9.22
CA GLN A 40 -13.67 15.57 8.33
C GLN A 40 -15.08 15.13 7.93
N SER A 41 -15.79 15.99 7.21
CA SER A 41 -17.13 15.68 6.73
C SER A 41 -17.37 16.26 5.35
N VAL A 42 -18.11 15.51 4.52
CA VAL A 42 -18.58 15.95 3.21
C VAL A 42 -20.10 15.89 3.17
N SER A 43 -20.73 16.86 2.51
CA SER A 43 -22.18 16.86 2.34
C SER A 43 -22.64 15.68 1.48
N ARG A 44 -23.68 14.97 1.91
CA ARG A 44 -24.30 13.88 1.16
C ARG A 44 -24.84 14.32 -0.19
N SER A 45 -25.12 15.62 -0.39
CA SER A 45 -25.61 16.15 -1.66
C SER A 45 -24.57 16.14 -2.79
N VAL A 46 -23.28 16.02 -2.48
CA VAL A 46 -22.20 15.94 -3.48
C VAL A 46 -21.69 14.52 -3.69
N LEU A 47 -22.22 13.54 -2.95
CA LEU A 47 -21.85 12.14 -3.01
C LEU A 47 -22.65 11.40 -4.07
N THR A 48 -21.97 10.55 -4.85
CA THR A 48 -22.62 9.47 -5.58
C THR A 48 -22.59 8.20 -4.70
N VAL A 49 -23.76 7.72 -4.29
CA VAL A 49 -23.84 6.49 -3.48
C VAL A 49 -23.59 5.26 -4.35
N ILE A 50 -22.69 4.39 -3.88
CA ILE A 50 -22.46 3.04 -4.39
C ILE A 50 -23.16 2.08 -3.43
N GLY A 51 -24.28 1.53 -3.87
CA GLY A 51 -25.09 0.59 -3.09
C GLY A 51 -25.58 -0.58 -3.94
N GLU A 52 -26.35 -1.49 -3.33
CA GLU A 52 -26.92 -2.63 -4.04
C GLU A 52 -27.73 -2.18 -5.27
N GLY A 53 -27.38 -2.69 -6.45
CA GLY A 53 -28.01 -2.32 -7.71
C GLY A 53 -27.72 -0.89 -8.21
N GLN A 54 -26.87 -0.12 -7.52
CA GLN A 54 -26.51 1.26 -7.84
C GLN A 54 -24.98 1.40 -7.93
N VAL A 55 -24.37 0.73 -8.91
CA VAL A 55 -22.93 0.81 -9.17
C VAL A 55 -22.69 1.61 -10.45
N PRO A 56 -21.99 2.76 -10.41
CA PRO A 56 -21.72 3.54 -11.61
C PRO A 56 -20.84 2.74 -12.59
N PRO A 57 -20.91 3.03 -13.91
CA PRO A 57 -20.06 2.37 -14.90
C PRO A 57 -18.57 2.64 -14.64
N ALA A 58 -18.23 3.82 -14.11
CA ALA A 58 -16.88 4.23 -13.73
C ALA A 58 -16.93 5.30 -12.62
N LEU A 59 -15.82 5.43 -11.89
CA LEU A 59 -15.56 6.55 -10.99
C LEU A 59 -14.89 7.68 -11.79
N SER A 60 -15.70 8.58 -12.36
CA SER A 60 -15.24 9.65 -13.26
C SER A 60 -14.70 10.90 -12.56
N GLY A 61 -14.72 10.91 -11.22
CA GLY A 61 -14.24 11.98 -10.37
C GLY A 61 -15.30 12.49 -9.40
N GLY A 62 -14.86 13.17 -8.34
CA GLY A 62 -15.73 13.61 -7.26
C GLY A 62 -15.85 12.57 -6.14
N TRP A 63 -16.86 12.74 -5.29
CA TRP A 63 -17.01 11.94 -4.07
C TRP A 63 -18.03 10.81 -4.24
N TYR A 64 -17.68 9.65 -3.72
CA TYR A 64 -18.48 8.44 -3.70
C TYR A 64 -18.60 7.93 -2.26
N LEU A 65 -19.78 7.42 -1.90
CA LEU A 65 -20.01 6.75 -0.61
C LEU A 65 -20.43 5.31 -0.90
N LEU A 66 -19.63 4.35 -0.45
CA LEU A 66 -20.06 2.96 -0.40
C LEU A 66 -20.98 2.77 0.79
N THR A 67 -22.15 2.16 0.58
CA THR A 67 -23.08 1.78 1.65
C THR A 67 -23.52 0.32 1.48
N GLY A 68 -23.47 -0.46 2.56
CA GLY A 68 -23.83 -1.88 2.55
C GLY A 68 -22.83 -2.79 1.84
N THR A 69 -23.27 -3.99 1.48
CA THR A 69 -22.43 -4.98 0.76
C THR A 69 -22.74 -4.96 -0.72
N VAL A 70 -21.72 -4.67 -1.54
CA VAL A 70 -21.83 -4.52 -3.00
C VAL A 70 -20.82 -5.43 -3.69
N THR A 71 -21.30 -6.25 -4.63
CA THR A 71 -20.44 -7.06 -5.52
C THR A 71 -20.47 -6.49 -6.93
N VAL A 72 -19.30 -6.35 -7.54
CA VAL A 72 -19.08 -5.87 -8.91
C VAL A 72 -18.31 -6.95 -9.68
N ASP A 73 -19.02 -7.78 -10.44
CA ASP A 73 -18.45 -8.86 -11.27
C ASP A 73 -17.91 -8.35 -12.63
N ARG A 74 -17.27 -7.18 -12.60
CA ARG A 74 -16.57 -6.56 -13.72
C ARG A 74 -15.51 -5.61 -13.21
N THR A 75 -14.65 -5.14 -14.11
CA THR A 75 -13.74 -4.04 -13.80
C THR A 75 -14.53 -2.80 -13.34
N LEU A 76 -14.06 -2.14 -12.28
CA LEU A 76 -14.50 -0.80 -11.88
C LEU A 76 -13.46 0.23 -12.33
N PRO A 77 -13.67 0.94 -13.45
CA PRO A 77 -12.72 1.94 -13.94
C PRO A 77 -12.75 3.21 -13.09
N VAL A 78 -11.57 3.79 -12.87
CA VAL A 78 -11.38 5.15 -12.34
C VAL A 78 -10.78 5.99 -13.46
N THR A 79 -11.51 7.00 -13.92
CA THR A 79 -11.14 7.81 -15.09
C THR A 79 -10.86 9.28 -14.75
N GLY A 80 -11.23 9.72 -13.55
CA GLY A 80 -10.93 11.05 -13.01
C GLY A 80 -10.20 10.98 -11.67
N GLN A 81 -10.35 12.03 -10.87
CA GLN A 81 -9.87 12.11 -9.48
C GLN A 81 -11.03 11.76 -8.54
N ALA A 82 -11.12 10.48 -8.16
CA ALA A 82 -12.22 9.93 -7.38
C ALA A 82 -11.84 9.81 -5.88
N HIS A 83 -12.78 10.18 -5.02
CA HIS A 83 -12.70 10.03 -3.57
C HIS A 83 -13.79 9.06 -3.14
N LEU A 84 -13.43 7.91 -2.57
CA LEU A 84 -14.36 6.88 -2.13
C LEU A 84 -14.31 6.74 -0.61
N ILE A 85 -15.42 7.08 0.05
CA ILE A 85 -15.63 6.82 1.47
C ILE A 85 -16.23 5.41 1.60
N LEU A 86 -15.57 4.56 2.37
CA LEU A 86 -16.05 3.25 2.76
C LEU A 86 -16.80 3.41 4.09
N GLU A 87 -18.14 3.43 4.05
CA GLU A 87 -18.97 3.51 5.26
C GLU A 87 -18.68 2.34 6.18
N ASP A 88 -18.73 2.58 7.49
CA ASP A 88 -18.46 1.55 8.49
C ASP A 88 -19.42 0.36 8.31
N GLY A 89 -18.89 -0.85 8.45
CA GLY A 89 -19.60 -2.11 8.21
C GLY A 89 -19.91 -2.42 6.74
N SER A 90 -19.58 -1.53 5.80
CA SER A 90 -19.82 -1.75 4.37
C SER A 90 -18.69 -2.56 3.70
N MET A 91 -19.00 -3.20 2.58
CA MET A 91 -18.05 -4.01 1.83
C MET A 91 -18.26 -3.87 0.32
N LEU A 92 -17.19 -3.58 -0.41
CA LEU A 92 -17.15 -3.58 -1.86
C LEU A 92 -16.26 -4.72 -2.34
N ASP A 93 -16.82 -5.72 -3.04
CA ASP A 93 -16.08 -6.80 -3.72
C ASP A 93 -16.06 -6.53 -5.23
N VAL A 94 -14.88 -6.39 -5.83
CA VAL A 94 -14.70 -6.08 -7.26
C VAL A 94 -13.85 -7.14 -7.93
N ARG A 95 -14.29 -7.63 -9.08
CA ARG A 95 -13.61 -8.69 -9.84
C ARG A 95 -13.29 -8.22 -11.26
N GLY A 96 -12.02 -8.04 -11.53
CA GLY A 96 -11.51 -7.54 -12.79
C GLY A 96 -11.73 -8.50 -13.95
N GLU A 97 -11.96 -7.92 -15.12
CA GLU A 97 -12.04 -8.67 -16.38
C GLU A 97 -10.64 -9.05 -16.88
N ASN A 98 -10.57 -9.98 -17.83
CA ASN A 98 -9.30 -10.38 -18.42
C ASN A 98 -8.50 -9.16 -18.95
N ASN A 99 -7.21 -9.10 -18.62
CA ASN A 99 -6.27 -8.00 -18.90
C ASN A 99 -6.56 -6.68 -18.15
N LYS A 100 -7.42 -6.70 -17.13
CA LYS A 100 -7.89 -5.51 -16.41
C LYS A 100 -7.73 -5.69 -14.91
N ALA A 101 -7.47 -4.58 -14.22
CA ALA A 101 -7.47 -4.60 -12.77
C ALA A 101 -8.90 -4.80 -12.21
N GLY A 102 -9.02 -5.16 -10.94
CA GLY A 102 -10.32 -5.14 -10.25
C GLY A 102 -10.85 -3.71 -10.21
N VAL A 103 -10.14 -2.84 -9.50
CA VAL A 103 -10.35 -1.39 -9.56
C VAL A 103 -9.27 -0.78 -10.46
N GLN A 104 -9.66 -0.38 -11.67
CA GLN A 104 -8.71 0.06 -12.68
C GLN A 104 -8.42 1.56 -12.59
N VAL A 105 -7.25 1.90 -12.07
CA VAL A 105 -6.70 3.26 -11.98
C VAL A 105 -5.55 3.36 -12.97
N THR A 106 -5.78 3.94 -14.15
CA THR A 106 -4.73 4.11 -15.17
C THR A 106 -3.97 5.41 -14.99
N SER A 107 -2.76 5.50 -15.55
CA SER A 107 -1.97 6.75 -15.62
C SER A 107 -2.85 7.97 -15.97
N GLY A 108 -2.79 9.01 -15.12
CA GLY A 108 -3.58 10.23 -15.23
C GLY A 108 -4.87 10.26 -14.39
N ALA A 109 -5.38 9.10 -13.97
CA ALA A 109 -6.47 8.99 -13.00
C ALA A 109 -5.94 8.90 -11.56
N GLY A 110 -6.81 9.21 -10.59
CA GLY A 110 -6.49 9.14 -9.17
C GLY A 110 -7.65 8.55 -8.37
N LEU A 111 -7.33 7.66 -7.44
CA LEU A 111 -8.26 7.09 -6.47
C LEU A 111 -7.76 7.39 -5.06
N THR A 112 -8.60 8.02 -4.25
CA THR A 112 -8.37 8.18 -2.82
C THR A 112 -9.43 7.42 -2.03
N LEU A 113 -9.00 6.53 -1.14
CA LEU A 113 -9.85 5.72 -0.27
C LEU A 113 -9.86 6.29 1.15
N TYR A 114 -11.05 6.38 1.74
CA TYR A 114 -11.26 6.85 3.11
C TYR A 114 -12.12 5.84 3.88
N ALA A 115 -11.92 5.75 5.19
CA ALA A 115 -12.87 5.12 6.12
C ALA A 115 -13.49 6.18 7.03
N GLN A 116 -14.54 5.80 7.77
CA GLN A 116 -15.15 6.68 8.77
C GLN A 116 -14.56 6.47 10.17
N SER A 117 -14.04 5.28 10.44
CA SER A 117 -13.40 4.93 11.70
C SER A 117 -12.06 4.19 11.48
N GLU A 118 -11.47 3.73 12.59
CA GLU A 118 -10.33 2.81 12.62
C GLU A 118 -10.79 1.47 13.23
N GLY A 119 -10.04 0.39 12.99
CA GLY A 119 -10.29 -0.93 13.57
C GLY A 119 -11.24 -1.83 12.75
N GLU A 120 -11.99 -2.69 13.44
CA GLU A 120 -12.77 -3.78 12.82
C GLU A 120 -14.04 -3.30 12.09
N ASP A 121 -14.56 -2.13 12.45
CA ASP A 121 -15.78 -1.58 11.86
C ASP A 121 -15.50 -0.83 10.54
N MET A 122 -14.23 -0.57 10.22
CA MET A 122 -13.85 0.09 8.97
C MET A 122 -14.49 -0.56 7.75
N GLY A 123 -15.01 0.28 6.86
CA GLY A 123 -15.49 -0.17 5.56
C GLY A 123 -14.40 -0.90 4.76
N ARG A 124 -14.82 -1.89 3.97
CA ARG A 124 -13.93 -2.87 3.32
C ARG A 124 -13.95 -2.73 1.80
N LEU A 125 -12.79 -2.86 1.17
CA LEU A 125 -12.64 -3.03 -0.28
C LEU A 125 -11.82 -4.29 -0.57
N SER A 126 -12.44 -5.25 -1.25
CA SER A 126 -11.79 -6.42 -1.83
C SER A 126 -11.71 -6.22 -3.34
N ALA A 127 -10.51 -6.14 -3.90
CA ALA A 127 -10.28 -5.95 -5.32
C ALA A 127 -9.41 -7.07 -5.88
N LEU A 128 -10.02 -7.95 -6.66
CA LEU A 128 -9.35 -9.04 -7.36
C LEU A 128 -9.12 -8.65 -8.81
N GLY A 129 -7.86 -8.68 -9.25
CA GLY A 129 -7.50 -8.48 -10.65
C GLY A 129 -8.05 -9.58 -11.56
N GLY A 130 -8.36 -9.20 -12.79
CA GLY A 130 -8.45 -10.19 -13.86
C GLY A 130 -7.05 -10.65 -14.28
N VAL A 131 -6.96 -11.69 -15.10
CA VAL A 131 -5.66 -12.20 -15.58
C VAL A 131 -4.83 -11.05 -16.16
N ASP A 132 -3.53 -10.98 -15.82
CA ASP A 132 -2.60 -9.89 -16.17
C ASP A 132 -2.87 -8.53 -15.50
N GLY A 133 -3.94 -8.40 -14.72
CA GLY A 133 -4.36 -7.15 -14.07
C GLY A 133 -3.97 -7.06 -12.60
N ALA A 134 -3.82 -5.83 -12.12
CA ALA A 134 -3.63 -5.57 -10.70
C ALA A 134 -4.92 -5.78 -9.89
N GLY A 135 -4.83 -5.91 -8.57
CA GLY A 135 -6.02 -5.78 -7.71
C GLY A 135 -6.60 -4.38 -7.82
N ILE A 136 -5.78 -3.38 -7.49
CA ILE A 136 -6.06 -1.95 -7.66
C ILE A 136 -4.94 -1.31 -8.50
N GLY A 137 -5.27 -0.72 -9.64
CA GLY A 137 -4.32 0.00 -10.48
C GLY A 137 -4.40 -0.34 -11.97
N GLY A 138 -3.27 -0.73 -12.57
CA GLY A 138 -3.13 -0.94 -14.01
C GLY A 138 -3.74 -2.26 -14.53
N GLY A 139 -4.25 -2.22 -15.76
CA GLY A 139 -4.46 -3.41 -16.57
C GLY A 139 -3.15 -3.86 -17.23
N LYS A 140 -3.23 -4.92 -18.04
CA LYS A 140 -2.08 -5.42 -18.80
C LYS A 140 -1.42 -4.32 -19.64
N SER A 141 -0.11 -4.22 -19.53
CA SER A 141 0.75 -3.22 -20.18
C SER A 141 0.37 -1.79 -19.85
N GLN A 142 -0.30 -1.56 -18.71
CA GLN A 142 -0.70 -0.24 -18.24
C GLN A 142 -0.07 0.00 -16.87
N ALA A 143 0.63 1.14 -16.74
CA ALA A 143 1.05 1.64 -15.44
C ALA A 143 -0.17 2.06 -14.62
N ALA A 144 -0.05 1.95 -13.29
CA ALA A 144 -1.03 2.52 -12.38
C ALA A 144 -1.06 4.05 -12.46
N GLY A 145 -2.23 4.63 -12.18
CA GLY A 145 -2.38 6.03 -11.82
C GLY A 145 -2.00 6.29 -10.37
N ASN A 146 -2.57 7.34 -9.79
CA ASN A 146 -2.31 7.70 -8.40
C ASN A 146 -3.29 6.98 -7.48
N ILE A 147 -2.78 6.26 -6.48
CA ILE A 147 -3.58 5.51 -5.51
C ILE A 147 -3.22 6.04 -4.13
N THR A 148 -4.21 6.56 -3.40
CA THR A 148 -4.04 7.05 -2.02
C THR A 148 -4.99 6.31 -1.10
N ILE A 149 -4.49 5.76 0.00
CA ILE A 149 -5.26 5.05 1.01
C ILE A 149 -5.13 5.81 2.33
N ASN A 150 -6.17 6.54 2.71
CA ASN A 150 -6.24 7.25 4.00
C ASN A 150 -6.82 6.36 5.10
N GLY A 151 -7.70 5.42 4.74
CA GLY A 151 -8.28 4.47 5.68
C GLY A 151 -9.03 3.34 4.99
N GLY A 152 -9.56 2.42 5.79
CA GLY A 152 -10.33 1.25 5.35
C GLY A 152 -9.57 -0.05 5.54
N SER A 153 -10.29 -1.16 5.40
CA SER A 153 -9.70 -2.50 5.27
C SER A 153 -9.66 -2.87 3.80
N ILE A 154 -8.47 -2.76 3.21
CA ILE A 154 -8.23 -2.89 1.77
C ILE A 154 -7.50 -4.19 1.51
N ARG A 155 -8.11 -5.07 0.72
CA ARG A 155 -7.47 -6.28 0.19
C ARG A 155 -7.40 -6.18 -1.32
N ALA A 156 -6.18 -6.16 -1.86
CA ALA A 156 -5.94 -6.05 -3.29
C ALA A 156 -5.08 -7.21 -3.77
N GLU A 157 -5.59 -8.00 -4.71
CA GLU A 157 -4.94 -9.20 -5.20
C GLU A 157 -4.77 -9.13 -6.71
N GLY A 158 -3.53 -9.08 -7.18
CA GLY A 158 -3.19 -9.20 -8.59
C GLY A 158 -3.40 -10.62 -9.07
N LYS A 159 -3.61 -10.80 -10.37
CA LYS A 159 -3.83 -12.13 -10.95
C LYS A 159 -2.89 -12.39 -12.11
N GLY A 160 -2.36 -13.60 -12.13
CA GLY A 160 -1.48 -14.08 -13.19
C GLY A 160 -1.69 -15.55 -13.52
N THR A 161 -1.04 -16.01 -14.57
CA THR A 161 -0.98 -17.43 -14.94
C THR A 161 0.45 -17.84 -15.22
N PHE A 162 0.76 -19.12 -15.06
CA PHE A 162 2.09 -19.69 -15.35
C PHE A 162 2.66 -19.32 -16.72
N THR A 163 1.78 -19.14 -17.72
CA THR A 163 2.21 -18.83 -19.10
C THR A 163 2.60 -17.37 -19.28
N PHE A 164 2.01 -16.46 -18.51
CA PHE A 164 2.06 -15.05 -18.83
C PHE A 164 2.54 -14.15 -17.69
N GLY A 165 2.61 -14.59 -16.43
CA GLY A 165 2.83 -13.70 -15.28
C GLY A 165 1.55 -12.98 -14.86
N GLY A 166 1.64 -11.98 -13.99
CA GLY A 166 0.50 -11.31 -13.36
C GLY A 166 0.71 -9.84 -12.99
N GLY A 167 -0.36 -9.17 -12.60
CA GLY A 167 -0.30 -7.80 -12.07
C GLY A 167 0.08 -7.74 -10.59
N ALA A 168 0.37 -6.54 -10.11
CA ALA A 168 0.61 -6.28 -8.69
C ALA A 168 -0.67 -6.41 -7.86
N GLY A 169 -0.56 -6.55 -6.54
CA GLY A 169 -1.71 -6.36 -5.65
C GLY A 169 -2.25 -4.93 -5.79
N ILE A 170 -1.39 -3.95 -5.51
CA ILE A 170 -1.63 -2.52 -5.74
C ILE A 170 -0.54 -1.98 -6.66
N GLY A 171 -0.92 -1.41 -7.80
CA GLY A 171 0.02 -0.80 -8.73
C GLY A 171 -0.17 -1.28 -10.16
N GLY A 172 0.92 -1.63 -10.85
CA GLY A 172 0.90 -1.93 -12.28
C GLY A 172 0.23 -3.26 -12.60
N GLY A 173 -0.46 -3.34 -13.75
CA GLY A 173 -0.76 -4.64 -14.35
C GLY A 173 0.53 -5.24 -14.91
N ARG A 174 0.46 -6.45 -15.47
CA ARG A 174 1.63 -7.08 -16.08
C ARG A 174 2.30 -6.17 -17.13
N VAL A 175 3.61 -6.03 -17.12
CA VAL A 175 4.45 -5.09 -17.92
C VAL A 175 4.24 -3.62 -17.51
N GLY A 176 3.30 -3.33 -16.63
CA GLY A 176 2.98 -2.01 -16.12
C GLY A 176 3.77 -1.65 -14.86
N ASN A 177 4.23 -0.41 -14.78
CA ASN A 177 4.91 0.13 -13.60
C ASN A 177 3.92 0.50 -12.48
N GLY A 178 4.40 0.54 -11.23
CA GLY A 178 3.61 0.72 -10.01
C GLY A 178 2.95 2.08 -9.75
N GLY A 179 3.01 3.03 -10.68
CA GLY A 179 2.40 4.36 -10.51
C GLY A 179 2.89 5.07 -9.24
N GLN A 180 2.07 5.97 -8.70
CA GLN A 180 2.28 6.53 -7.36
C GLN A 180 1.28 5.90 -6.39
N THR A 181 1.78 5.27 -5.33
CA THR A 181 0.97 4.71 -4.24
C THR A 181 1.32 5.40 -2.93
N VAL A 182 0.32 5.94 -2.24
CA VAL A 182 0.45 6.58 -0.92
C VAL A 182 -0.48 5.87 0.08
N ILE A 183 0.06 5.41 1.20
CA ILE A 183 -0.71 4.81 2.29
C ILE A 183 -0.50 5.65 3.55
N ASN A 184 -1.55 6.31 4.00
CA ASN A 184 -1.54 7.14 5.20
C ASN A 184 -2.13 6.40 6.41
N GLY A 185 -3.05 5.46 6.19
CA GLY A 185 -3.73 4.71 7.25
C GLY A 185 -4.48 3.48 6.73
N GLY A 186 -5.25 2.86 7.62
CA GLY A 186 -6.03 1.65 7.34
C GLY A 186 -5.28 0.33 7.51
N GLN A 187 -5.97 -0.76 7.17
CA GLN A 187 -5.43 -2.12 7.10
C GLN A 187 -5.32 -2.52 5.63
N VAL A 188 -4.11 -2.60 5.09
CA VAL A 188 -3.86 -2.86 3.66
C VAL A 188 -3.18 -4.21 3.49
N THR A 189 -3.83 -5.13 2.78
CA THR A 189 -3.24 -6.38 2.33
C THR A 189 -3.13 -6.36 0.82
N ALA A 190 -1.90 -6.38 0.30
CA ALA A 190 -1.61 -6.34 -1.13
C ALA A 190 -0.83 -7.59 -1.54
N ILE A 191 -1.40 -8.39 -2.44
CA ILE A 191 -0.82 -9.66 -2.87
C ILE A 191 -0.61 -9.62 -4.38
N GLY A 192 0.63 -9.80 -4.81
CA GLY A 192 0.99 -9.87 -6.22
C GLY A 192 0.43 -11.13 -6.88
N GLY A 193 -0.03 -10.99 -8.13
CA GLY A 193 -0.16 -12.14 -9.01
C GLY A 193 1.22 -12.71 -9.33
N LEU A 194 1.28 -13.85 -10.03
CA LEU A 194 2.55 -14.49 -10.40
C LEU A 194 3.57 -13.47 -10.95
N TYR A 195 4.75 -13.39 -10.34
CA TYR A 195 5.85 -12.46 -10.69
C TYR A 195 5.58 -10.95 -10.46
N GLY A 196 4.37 -10.58 -10.03
CA GLY A 196 4.00 -9.21 -9.67
C GLY A 196 4.34 -8.89 -8.22
N ALA A 197 4.61 -7.62 -7.93
CA ALA A 197 4.84 -7.16 -6.57
C ALA A 197 3.54 -7.16 -5.74
N GLY A 198 3.65 -7.22 -4.41
CA GLY A 198 2.51 -6.93 -3.53
C GLY A 198 2.04 -5.50 -3.75
N ILE A 199 2.93 -4.53 -3.55
CA ILE A 199 2.74 -3.11 -3.88
C ILE A 199 3.84 -2.67 -4.85
N GLY A 200 3.45 -2.18 -6.02
CA GLY A 200 4.38 -1.64 -7.02
C GLY A 200 4.16 -2.20 -8.41
N GLY A 201 5.21 -2.72 -9.05
CA GLY A 201 5.18 -3.17 -10.44
C GLY A 201 4.47 -4.51 -10.63
N GLY A 202 3.74 -4.67 -11.74
CA GLY A 202 3.35 -6.00 -12.20
C GLY A 202 4.57 -6.78 -12.71
N ASP A 203 4.39 -8.02 -13.12
CA ASP A 203 5.43 -8.82 -13.79
C ASP A 203 6.14 -8.01 -14.88
N THR A 204 7.47 -7.92 -14.86
CA THR A 204 8.30 -7.07 -15.74
C THR A 204 8.01 -5.55 -15.69
N GLY A 205 7.32 -5.07 -14.65
CA GLY A 205 7.12 -3.64 -14.33
C GLY A 205 7.96 -3.17 -13.13
N SER A 206 8.43 -1.92 -13.17
CA SER A 206 9.20 -1.30 -12.08
C SER A 206 8.28 -0.79 -10.96
N GLY A 207 8.79 -0.70 -9.72
CA GLY A 207 7.98 -0.43 -8.52
C GLY A 207 7.28 0.94 -8.45
N GLY A 208 7.72 1.93 -9.24
CA GLY A 208 7.11 3.27 -9.23
C GLY A 208 7.51 4.09 -8.00
N ILE A 209 6.59 4.91 -7.49
CA ILE A 209 6.77 5.72 -6.27
C ILE A 209 5.84 5.16 -5.20
N ILE A 210 6.39 4.70 -4.09
CA ILE A 210 5.64 4.11 -2.99
C ILE A 210 5.96 4.89 -1.72
N ILE A 211 4.94 5.44 -1.08
CA ILE A 211 5.05 6.24 0.14
C ILE A 211 4.12 5.64 1.20
N ILE A 212 4.69 5.20 2.32
CA ILE A 212 3.92 4.67 3.47
C ILE A 212 4.15 5.61 4.65
N ASN A 213 3.11 6.32 5.04
CA ASN A 213 3.12 7.24 6.19
C ASN A 213 2.55 6.59 7.46
N GLY A 214 1.66 5.61 7.31
CA GLY A 214 0.98 4.95 8.42
C GLY A 214 0.17 3.72 7.99
N GLY A 215 -0.65 3.21 8.91
CA GLY A 215 -1.47 2.01 8.72
C GLY A 215 -0.76 0.70 9.05
N GLN A 216 -1.51 -0.40 8.93
CA GLN A 216 -0.99 -1.77 8.94
C GLN A 216 -0.93 -2.26 7.49
N VAL A 217 0.27 -2.52 6.98
CA VAL A 217 0.51 -2.85 5.57
C VAL A 217 1.15 -4.22 5.48
N THR A 218 0.43 -5.18 4.91
CA THR A 218 0.93 -6.51 4.55
C THR A 218 1.08 -6.57 3.03
N ALA A 219 2.30 -6.73 2.54
CA ALA A 219 2.61 -6.76 1.12
C ALA A 219 3.37 -8.03 0.75
N VAL A 220 2.79 -8.87 -0.11
CA VAL A 220 3.34 -10.17 -0.49
C VAL A 220 3.54 -10.22 -1.99
N GLY A 221 4.79 -10.43 -2.40
CA GLY A 221 5.15 -10.63 -3.80
C GLY A 221 4.69 -11.99 -4.32
N GLY A 222 4.20 -12.02 -5.55
CA GLY A 222 3.87 -13.27 -6.22
C GLY A 222 5.12 -13.92 -6.81
N GLY A 223 5.26 -15.23 -6.68
CA GLY A 223 6.34 -16.01 -7.27
C GLY A 223 5.93 -17.45 -7.47
N GLU A 224 6.68 -18.16 -8.31
CA GLU A 224 6.59 -19.59 -8.49
C GLU A 224 7.91 -20.22 -8.07
N ALA A 225 7.82 -21.38 -7.41
CA ALA A 225 9.01 -22.14 -7.05
C ALA A 225 9.88 -22.34 -8.30
N HIS A 226 11.15 -21.95 -8.20
CA HIS A 226 12.15 -22.17 -9.25
C HIS A 226 12.09 -21.22 -10.45
N ASN A 227 11.20 -20.22 -10.46
CA ASN A 227 11.06 -19.28 -11.59
C ASN A 227 11.09 -17.80 -11.18
N GLY A 228 11.46 -17.48 -9.94
CA GLY A 228 11.53 -16.10 -9.46
C GLY A 228 10.18 -15.48 -9.08
N GLY A 229 10.20 -14.18 -8.78
CA GLY A 229 9.09 -13.49 -8.16
C GLY A 229 9.21 -11.96 -8.17
N GLY A 230 8.10 -11.31 -7.82
CA GLY A 230 8.05 -9.88 -7.52
C GLY A 230 8.37 -9.60 -6.06
N ALA A 231 8.78 -8.38 -5.74
CA ALA A 231 9.03 -7.95 -4.37
C ALA A 231 7.74 -7.88 -3.55
N GLY A 232 7.84 -7.91 -2.21
CA GLY A 232 6.71 -7.55 -1.36
C GLY A 232 6.27 -6.11 -1.64
N ILE A 233 7.21 -5.17 -1.53
CA ILE A 233 7.05 -3.77 -1.91
C ILE A 233 8.16 -3.40 -2.90
N GLY A 234 7.79 -3.03 -4.13
CA GLY A 234 8.73 -2.58 -5.15
C GLY A 234 8.49 -3.20 -6.53
N GLY A 235 9.53 -3.77 -7.12
CA GLY A 235 9.54 -4.21 -8.52
C GLY A 235 8.89 -5.58 -8.74
N GLY A 236 8.31 -5.79 -9.92
CA GLY A 236 8.02 -7.13 -10.41
C GLY A 236 9.30 -7.85 -10.87
N TRP A 237 9.15 -9.09 -11.33
CA TRP A 237 10.28 -9.89 -11.83
C TRP A 237 11.12 -9.14 -12.88
N LEU A 238 12.45 -9.25 -12.77
CA LEU A 238 13.46 -8.59 -13.63
C LEU A 238 13.44 -7.06 -13.59
N ARG A 239 12.77 -6.44 -12.60
CA ARG A 239 12.62 -4.99 -12.54
C ARG A 239 12.93 -4.39 -11.17
N PRO A 240 13.48 -3.15 -11.17
CA PRO A 240 13.94 -2.52 -9.95
C PRO A 240 12.80 -2.05 -9.04
N GLY A 241 13.14 -1.89 -7.75
CA GLY A 241 12.21 -1.50 -6.69
C GLY A 241 11.55 -0.13 -6.83
N GLY A 242 12.11 0.78 -7.63
CA GLY A 242 11.63 2.15 -7.75
C GLY A 242 12.04 3.03 -6.56
N ASN A 243 11.21 4.00 -6.23
CA ASN A 243 11.42 4.94 -5.12
C ASN A 243 10.46 4.60 -3.98
N ILE A 244 10.99 4.09 -2.88
CA ILE A 244 10.23 3.61 -1.72
C ILE A 244 10.58 4.48 -0.52
N THR A 245 9.57 5.09 0.10
CA THR A 245 9.72 5.90 1.31
C THR A 245 8.75 5.40 2.38
N ILE A 246 9.28 5.05 3.56
CA ILE A 246 8.47 4.63 4.70
C ILE A 246 8.72 5.58 5.86
N ASN A 247 7.73 6.39 6.20
CA ASN A 247 7.76 7.35 7.29
C ASN A 247 7.15 6.80 8.59
N GLY A 248 6.29 5.78 8.50
CA GLY A 248 5.56 5.22 9.64
C GLY A 248 4.78 3.96 9.29
N GLY A 249 3.93 3.52 10.23
CA GLY A 249 3.10 2.33 10.08
C GLY A 249 3.72 1.05 10.63
N ASP A 250 2.94 -0.03 10.58
CA ASP A 250 3.38 -1.41 10.80
C ASP A 250 3.41 -2.11 9.43
N VAL A 251 4.60 -2.35 8.90
CA VAL A 251 4.81 -2.83 7.54
C VAL A 251 5.41 -4.24 7.58
N ASP A 252 4.66 -5.21 7.07
CA ASP A 252 5.10 -6.58 6.85
C ASP A 252 5.22 -6.85 5.35
N ALA A 253 6.45 -6.94 4.84
CA ALA A 253 6.75 -7.11 3.43
C ALA A 253 7.49 -8.43 3.18
N GLU A 254 6.94 -9.28 2.32
CA GLU A 254 7.53 -10.57 1.96
C GLU A 254 7.68 -10.69 0.44
N GLY A 255 8.90 -11.01 0.00
CA GLY A 255 9.20 -11.23 -1.41
C GLY A 255 8.55 -12.51 -1.94
N GLY A 256 8.27 -12.52 -3.25
CA GLY A 256 8.12 -13.74 -4.03
C GLY A 256 9.44 -14.50 -4.11
N GLU A 257 9.43 -15.67 -4.73
CA GLU A 257 10.62 -16.51 -4.93
C GLU A 257 11.82 -15.67 -5.43
N TYR A 258 12.96 -15.72 -4.73
CA TYR A 258 14.20 -14.97 -5.02
C TYR A 258 14.10 -13.45 -4.96
N ALA A 259 12.94 -12.87 -4.64
CA ALA A 259 12.74 -11.43 -4.62
C ALA A 259 12.98 -10.83 -3.24
N ALA A 260 13.22 -9.51 -3.20
CA ALA A 260 13.36 -8.79 -1.95
C ALA A 260 12.03 -8.64 -1.21
N GLY A 261 12.08 -8.54 0.12
CA GLY A 261 10.92 -8.09 0.89
C GLY A 261 10.51 -6.68 0.48
N ILE A 262 11.48 -5.75 0.52
CA ILE A 262 11.34 -4.37 0.04
C ILE A 262 12.46 -4.08 -0.96
N GLY A 263 12.12 -3.78 -2.20
CA GLY A 263 13.08 -3.43 -3.25
C GLY A 263 12.83 -4.16 -4.56
N GLY A 264 13.86 -4.84 -5.09
CA GLY A 264 13.83 -5.44 -6.43
C GLY A 264 13.11 -6.79 -6.50
N GLY A 265 12.54 -7.09 -7.67
CA GLY A 265 12.19 -8.47 -8.03
C GLY A 265 13.46 -9.31 -8.26
N THR A 266 13.31 -10.59 -8.58
CA THR A 266 14.45 -11.46 -8.96
C THR A 266 15.25 -10.83 -10.12
N GLU A 267 16.58 -10.95 -10.06
CA GLU A 267 17.57 -10.38 -10.99
C GLU A 267 17.46 -8.86 -11.14
N ALA A 268 17.05 -8.15 -10.08
CA ALA A 268 16.84 -6.72 -10.16
C ALA A 268 17.26 -5.93 -8.91
N ASP A 269 17.72 -4.71 -9.16
CA ASP A 269 18.24 -3.82 -8.14
C ASP A 269 17.16 -3.32 -7.17
N GLY A 270 17.56 -3.06 -5.92
CA GLY A 270 16.67 -2.56 -4.87
C GLY A 270 16.03 -1.20 -5.12
N GLY A 271 16.55 -0.40 -6.05
CA GLY A 271 16.08 0.97 -6.29
C GLY A 271 16.55 1.95 -5.20
N VAL A 272 15.74 2.95 -4.90
CA VAL A 272 16.00 3.95 -3.86
C VAL A 272 15.01 3.75 -2.72
N ILE A 273 15.52 3.39 -1.55
CA ILE A 273 14.74 3.04 -0.37
C ILE A 273 15.12 3.96 0.78
N ALA A 274 14.13 4.63 1.37
CA ALA A 274 14.30 5.47 2.55
C ALA A 274 13.32 5.07 3.65
N ILE A 275 13.85 4.81 4.85
CA ILE A 275 13.06 4.46 6.04
C ILE A 275 13.34 5.50 7.13
N HIS A 276 12.30 6.23 7.50
CA HIS A 276 12.34 7.31 8.49
C HIS A 276 11.60 6.95 9.78
N GLY A 277 10.75 5.93 9.78
CA GLY A 277 9.97 5.51 10.95
C GLY A 277 9.17 4.22 10.72
N GLY A 278 8.34 3.88 11.71
CA GLY A 278 7.47 2.69 11.67
C GLY A 278 8.08 1.44 12.29
N THR A 279 7.30 0.36 12.32
CA THR A 279 7.73 -1.01 12.63
C THR A 279 7.76 -1.79 11.33
N ILE A 280 8.94 -2.18 10.87
CA ILE A 280 9.16 -2.77 9.56
C ILE A 280 9.66 -4.19 9.74
N THR A 281 8.97 -5.15 9.14
CA THR A 281 9.44 -6.51 8.96
C THR A 281 9.55 -6.78 7.47
N ALA A 282 10.77 -6.99 6.96
CA ALA A 282 11.01 -7.22 5.55
C ALA A 282 11.73 -8.56 5.35
N ARG A 283 11.13 -9.47 4.58
CA ARG A 283 11.64 -10.82 4.34
C ARG A 283 11.87 -11.03 2.85
N GLY A 284 13.14 -11.17 2.47
CA GLY A 284 13.51 -11.72 1.17
C GLY A 284 13.29 -13.22 1.17
N LYS A 285 12.98 -13.78 -0.01
CA LYS A 285 12.69 -15.21 -0.12
C LYS A 285 13.94 -16.00 -0.49
N ASP A 286 14.03 -17.18 0.10
CA ASP A 286 15.06 -18.17 -0.23
C ASP A 286 15.00 -18.56 -1.70
N GLY A 287 16.11 -19.16 -2.16
CA GLY A 287 16.04 -19.87 -3.41
C GLY A 287 16.96 -21.02 -3.69
N LEU A 288 16.72 -21.64 -4.85
CA LEU A 288 17.56 -22.70 -5.35
C LEU A 288 18.85 -22.12 -5.91
N TYR A 289 19.93 -22.90 -5.83
CA TYR A 289 21.22 -22.59 -6.45
C TYR A 289 21.89 -21.26 -6.03
N LYS A 290 21.55 -20.75 -4.84
CA LYS A 290 22.08 -19.52 -4.22
C LYS A 290 21.46 -18.21 -4.69
N GLU A 291 20.40 -18.23 -5.48
CA GLU A 291 19.65 -17.03 -5.80
C GLU A 291 18.68 -16.73 -4.66
N ALA A 292 18.89 -15.65 -3.91
CA ALA A 292 17.99 -15.28 -2.82
C ALA A 292 17.88 -13.77 -2.69
N GLY A 293 16.69 -13.29 -2.35
CA GLY A 293 16.45 -11.86 -2.19
C GLY A 293 16.90 -11.34 -0.83
N ALA A 294 17.34 -10.09 -0.78
CA ALA A 294 17.58 -9.40 0.48
C ALA A 294 16.26 -9.14 1.23
N GLY A 295 16.33 -8.92 2.55
CA GLY A 295 15.19 -8.38 3.27
C GLY A 295 14.78 -7.02 2.69
N ILE A 296 15.76 -6.12 2.57
CA ILE A 296 15.63 -4.78 1.98
C ILE A 296 16.77 -4.54 0.97
N GLY A 297 16.43 -4.36 -0.30
CA GLY A 297 17.40 -4.11 -1.37
C GLY A 297 17.14 -4.97 -2.61
N GLY A 298 18.17 -5.64 -3.13
CA GLY A 298 18.09 -6.40 -4.38
C GLY A 298 17.36 -7.74 -4.24
N GLY A 299 16.71 -8.18 -5.31
CA GLY A 299 16.39 -9.61 -5.48
C GLY A 299 17.65 -10.42 -5.79
N GLY A 300 17.58 -11.75 -5.84
CA GLY A 300 18.71 -12.61 -6.23
C GLY A 300 19.36 -12.11 -7.52
N GLU A 301 20.68 -12.11 -7.59
CA GLU A 301 21.54 -11.48 -8.62
C GLU A 301 21.40 -9.95 -8.78
N GLY A 302 20.43 -9.33 -8.11
CA GLY A 302 20.17 -7.89 -8.14
C GLY A 302 21.02 -7.11 -7.15
N GLY A 303 21.46 -5.92 -7.56
CA GLY A 303 22.25 -5.04 -6.73
C GLY A 303 21.47 -4.40 -5.58
N GLY A 304 22.16 -3.97 -4.53
CA GLY A 304 21.50 -3.45 -3.32
C GLY A 304 20.79 -2.09 -3.49
N GLY A 305 21.06 -1.37 -4.58
CA GLY A 305 20.52 -0.03 -4.80
C GLY A 305 21.04 1.00 -3.79
N SER A 306 20.19 1.96 -3.41
CA SER A 306 20.46 2.97 -2.39
C SER A 306 19.48 2.83 -1.24
N LEU A 307 19.99 2.52 -0.05
CA LEU A 307 19.21 2.40 1.18
C LEU A 307 19.64 3.45 2.21
N LEU A 308 18.67 4.22 2.69
CA LEU A 308 18.82 5.15 3.83
C LEU A 308 17.87 4.74 4.95
N ILE A 309 18.40 4.48 6.15
CA ILE A 309 17.60 4.28 7.37
C ILE A 309 17.97 5.36 8.37
N THR A 310 16.97 6.14 8.80
CA THR A 310 17.11 7.27 9.73
C THR A 310 16.21 7.14 10.95
N GLY A 311 15.30 6.15 11.00
CA GLY A 311 14.41 5.93 12.14
C GLY A 311 13.61 4.61 12.02
N GLY A 312 12.84 4.30 13.07
CA GLY A 312 11.94 3.13 13.12
C GLY A 312 12.51 1.90 13.84
N GLN A 313 11.71 0.82 13.87
CA GLN A 313 12.10 -0.52 14.28
C GLN A 313 12.15 -1.41 13.05
N VAL A 314 13.33 -1.70 12.53
CA VAL A 314 13.50 -2.44 11.27
C VAL A 314 14.04 -3.84 11.54
N ARG A 315 13.29 -4.86 11.16
CA ARG A 315 13.70 -6.27 11.11
C ARG A 315 13.76 -6.69 9.66
N ALA A 316 14.95 -6.89 9.13
CA ALA A 316 15.13 -7.33 7.76
C ALA A 316 15.85 -8.67 7.73
N GLN A 317 15.27 -9.64 7.02
CA GLN A 317 15.79 -10.98 6.87
C GLN A 317 15.91 -11.31 5.39
N GLY A 318 17.12 -11.57 4.89
CA GLY A 318 17.34 -12.10 3.54
C GLY A 318 17.06 -13.60 3.48
N GLY A 319 16.81 -14.09 2.28
CA GLY A 319 16.74 -15.52 1.99
C GLY A 319 18.12 -16.12 1.73
N GLY A 320 18.26 -17.44 1.85
CA GLY A 320 19.51 -18.19 1.76
C GLY A 320 20.73 -17.49 2.37
N GLU A 321 21.66 -17.14 1.49
CA GLU A 321 22.91 -16.43 1.80
C GLU A 321 22.79 -14.90 1.67
N ALA A 322 21.63 -14.39 1.25
CA ALA A 322 21.40 -12.96 1.06
C ALA A 322 21.32 -12.22 2.41
N PRO A 323 21.85 -10.98 2.49
CA PRO A 323 21.80 -10.17 3.70
C PRO A 323 20.38 -9.67 4.01
N GLY A 324 20.17 -9.29 5.26
CA GLY A 324 18.95 -8.59 5.67
C GLY A 324 18.76 -7.27 4.93
N ALA A 325 19.84 -6.53 4.67
CA ALA A 325 19.80 -5.35 3.82
C ALA A 325 21.03 -5.26 2.90
N GLY A 326 20.82 -4.94 1.62
CA GLY A 326 21.87 -4.87 0.62
C GLY A 326 21.50 -5.61 -0.68
N PRO A 327 22.49 -6.15 -1.43
CA PRO A 327 22.20 -6.91 -2.64
C PRO A 327 21.48 -8.22 -2.33
N GLY A 328 20.82 -8.80 -3.33
CA GLY A 328 20.49 -10.21 -3.26
C GLY A 328 21.75 -11.06 -3.36
N ALA A 329 21.60 -12.36 -3.15
CA ALA A 329 22.70 -13.29 -3.33
C ALA A 329 23.16 -13.26 -4.79
N GLU A 330 24.48 -13.17 -4.98
CA GLU A 330 25.22 -12.96 -6.23
C GLU A 330 25.10 -11.55 -6.83
N GLY A 331 24.34 -10.65 -6.20
CA GLY A 331 24.19 -9.27 -6.64
C GLY A 331 25.37 -8.36 -6.26
N GLU A 332 25.57 -7.31 -7.05
CA GLU A 332 26.59 -6.29 -6.76
C GLU A 332 26.25 -5.44 -5.54
N ALA A 333 27.25 -5.11 -4.72
CA ALA A 333 27.04 -4.30 -3.53
C ALA A 333 26.39 -2.95 -3.87
N GLY A 334 25.26 -2.67 -3.23
CA GLY A 334 24.64 -1.34 -3.23
C GLY A 334 25.24 -0.42 -2.16
N THR A 335 24.62 0.75 -2.01
CA THR A 335 24.91 1.67 -0.91
C THR A 335 23.89 1.47 0.21
N VAL A 336 24.37 1.13 1.40
CA VAL A 336 23.56 1.09 2.62
C VAL A 336 24.09 2.15 3.58
N ARG A 337 23.24 3.11 3.92
CA ARG A 337 23.55 4.20 4.85
C ARG A 337 22.55 4.18 6.00
N ILE A 338 23.06 3.98 7.20
CA ILE A 338 22.29 4.08 8.43
C ILE A 338 22.74 5.36 9.14
N GLU A 339 21.81 6.30 9.32
CA GLU A 339 22.02 7.51 10.11
C GLU A 339 21.40 7.30 11.49
N PRO A 340 22.20 7.20 12.57
CA PRO A 340 21.67 6.95 13.90
C PRO A 340 20.75 8.09 14.38
N ALA A 341 19.55 7.73 14.81
CA ALA A 341 18.59 8.64 15.46
C ALA A 341 18.07 8.05 16.77
N GLU A 342 17.55 8.90 17.65
CA GLU A 342 16.98 8.47 18.92
C GLU A 342 15.82 7.48 18.69
N GLY A 343 15.86 6.35 19.38
CA GLY A 343 14.82 5.31 19.27
C GLY A 343 14.95 4.36 18.07
N LEU A 344 15.93 4.54 17.19
CA LEU A 344 16.21 3.62 16.07
C LEU A 344 16.58 2.22 16.59
N ARG A 345 15.91 1.19 16.07
CA ARG A 345 16.25 -0.22 16.33
C ARG A 345 16.35 -0.96 15.00
N ILE A 346 17.45 -1.64 14.76
CA ILE A 346 17.67 -2.38 13.51
C ILE A 346 18.18 -3.77 13.83
N GLN A 347 17.60 -4.76 13.15
CA GLN A 347 18.06 -6.14 13.10
C GLN A 347 18.13 -6.57 11.63
N LEU A 348 19.34 -6.92 11.18
CA LEU A 348 19.59 -7.40 9.81
C LEU A 348 20.11 -8.84 9.90
N ARG A 349 19.45 -9.78 9.21
CA ARG A 349 19.76 -11.23 9.28
C ARG A 349 19.83 -11.86 7.90
N ALA A 350 20.74 -12.83 7.72
CA ALA A 350 20.71 -13.78 6.61
C ALA A 350 20.07 -15.10 7.10
N SER A 351 19.31 -15.82 6.26
CA SER A 351 18.52 -16.98 6.73
C SER A 351 19.33 -18.23 7.05
N ASN A 352 20.45 -18.51 6.35
CA ASN A 352 21.18 -19.79 6.46
C ASN A 352 22.50 -19.79 7.26
N THR A 353 22.75 -18.78 8.10
CA THR A 353 23.95 -18.78 8.95
C THR A 353 23.63 -19.22 10.38
N SER A 354 23.71 -20.52 10.64
CA SER A 354 23.91 -21.05 11.98
C SER A 354 25.30 -20.64 12.47
N GLY A 355 25.39 -19.42 13.02
CA GLY A 355 26.64 -18.84 13.53
C GLY A 355 27.05 -17.49 12.94
N SER A 356 26.24 -16.83 12.09
CA SER A 356 26.45 -15.38 11.86
C SER A 356 26.15 -14.65 13.16
N PRO A 357 26.94 -13.64 13.55
CA PRO A 357 26.61 -12.84 14.70
C PRO A 357 25.22 -12.25 14.50
N ASP A 358 24.33 -12.51 15.46
CA ASP A 358 23.12 -11.72 15.66
C ASP A 358 23.53 -10.24 15.61
N PHE A 359 23.25 -9.55 14.50
CA PHE A 359 23.34 -8.10 14.49
C PHE A 359 22.07 -7.55 15.13
N GLU A 360 21.90 -7.82 16.42
CA GLU A 360 21.06 -7.02 17.31
C GLU A 360 21.91 -5.84 17.79
N GLN A 361 22.31 -4.96 16.86
CA GLN A 361 23.02 -3.76 17.26
C GLN A 361 21.97 -2.71 17.65
N THR A 362 21.76 -2.57 18.96
CA THR A 362 21.25 -1.31 19.50
C THR A 362 22.35 -0.27 19.27
N VAL A 363 22.34 0.40 18.11
CA VAL A 363 23.28 1.47 17.79
C VAL A 363 23.00 2.63 18.74
N THR A 364 23.69 2.64 19.88
CA THR A 364 23.78 3.79 20.77
C THR A 364 25.08 4.51 20.41
N TYR A 365 24.96 5.79 20.05
CA TYR A 365 25.97 6.68 19.46
C TYR A 365 27.45 6.44 19.84
N PRO A 366 28.43 6.76 18.95
CA PRO A 366 28.33 7.20 17.55
C PRO A 366 29.15 6.32 16.58
N ALA A 367 28.50 5.62 15.64
CA ALA A 367 29.20 5.02 14.50
C ALA A 367 28.33 5.10 13.24
N ALA A 368 28.87 5.72 12.19
CA ALA A 368 28.30 5.65 10.85
C ALA A 368 28.87 4.38 10.17
N TYR A 369 27.99 3.51 9.69
CA TYR A 369 28.38 2.31 8.93
C TYR A 369 28.14 2.53 7.45
N SER A 370 29.18 2.36 6.65
CA SER A 370 29.11 2.28 5.19
C SER A 370 29.70 0.93 4.76
N TYR A 371 28.87 0.09 4.14
CA TYR A 371 29.35 -1.15 3.52
C TYR A 371 29.64 -0.89 2.03
N SER A 372 30.86 -1.22 1.59
CA SER A 372 31.24 -1.19 0.18
C SER A 372 32.10 -2.42 -0.16
N GLY A 373 31.45 -3.52 -0.52
CA GLY A 373 32.02 -4.56 -1.38
C GLY A 373 32.54 -5.84 -0.72
N GLY A 374 32.28 -6.95 -1.42
CA GLY A 374 32.99 -8.23 -1.37
C GLY A 374 32.51 -9.16 -0.26
N TYR A 375 31.92 -10.31 -0.64
CA TYR A 375 31.72 -11.47 0.23
C TYR A 375 32.94 -11.67 1.12
N SER A 376 32.83 -11.21 2.35
CA SER A 376 33.85 -11.41 3.35
C SER A 376 33.11 -11.97 4.57
N PHE A 377 33.16 -13.29 4.64
CA PHE A 377 33.18 -13.98 5.90
C PHE A 377 34.17 -13.24 6.80
N PHE A 378 33.68 -12.62 7.87
CA PHE A 378 34.55 -12.16 8.94
C PHE A 378 34.40 -13.15 10.09
N GLU A 379 35.42 -14.00 10.23
CA GLU A 379 35.81 -14.54 11.53
C GLU A 379 36.25 -13.39 12.44
N LEU A 380 35.97 -13.55 13.73
CA LEU A 380 36.20 -12.60 14.83
C LEU A 380 37.65 -12.13 14.98
#